data_AF-A0A142Y2S9-F1
#
_entry.id   AF-A0A142Y2S9-F1
#
_cell.length_a   1.000
_cell.length_b   1.000
_cell.length_c   1.000
_cell.angle_alpha   90.00
_cell.angle_beta   90.00
_cell.angle_gamma   90.00
#
_symmetry.space_group_name_H-M   'P 1'
#
loop_
_entity.id
_entity.type
_entity.pdbx_description
1 polymer ?
#
loop_
_entity_poly.entity_id
_entity_poly.type
_entity_poly.pdbx_seq_one_letter_code
_entity_poly.pdbx_strand_id
1 'polypeptide(L)'
;MTTPRLARRHRDNATFGISWMSCCIPVVTTFCLESTLQAQEVRVRADGVIMAAGENFPNKIDRDTAMAQVRGLVQNELRILARTCDPTESQSRTLLTIIEEEWRTKSAREVAKRLQSHVHGTIDFDGIVERSMQDWVAKTLLPEQSAKYEEELSNRLAARREALIEQMLVWLHDKLQLSSGQQESVRKVLEEKWKDRWFRSIEGVYDNETLLPELNRSWLDTILTEAQRNALAIRTPLQRSPSYSLEYPVHPLDAPLRLGNAISDPRRVSPTQPVPSEPSK
;
A
#
# COMPACT_ATOMS: atom_id res chain seq x y z
N MET A 1 -57.06 -12.93 55.49
CA MET A 1 -58.12 -13.39 54.56
C MET A 1 -58.57 -12.20 53.74
N THR A 2 -57.99 -12.04 52.55
CA THR A 2 -58.35 -10.97 51.62
C THR A 2 -58.09 -11.49 50.21
N THR A 3 -59.16 -11.84 49.52
CA THR A 3 -59.18 -12.26 48.11
C THR A 3 -58.99 -11.07 47.18
N PRO A 4 -58.14 -11.14 46.14
CA PRO A 4 -58.19 -10.22 45.03
C PRO A 4 -59.09 -10.74 43.90
N ARG A 5 -59.96 -9.83 43.43
CA ARG A 5 -60.89 -9.98 42.31
C ARG A 5 -60.15 -10.01 40.97
N LEU A 6 -60.48 -11.00 40.15
CA LEU A 6 -60.26 -11.03 38.71
C LEU A 6 -61.07 -9.92 38.01
N ALA A 7 -60.43 -9.13 37.16
CA ALA A 7 -61.08 -8.27 36.17
C ALA A 7 -60.70 -8.73 34.75
N ARG A 8 -61.74 -8.84 33.91
CA ARG A 8 -61.76 -9.33 32.53
C ARG A 8 -61.20 -8.31 31.53
N ARG A 9 -60.54 -8.87 30.51
CA ARG A 9 -60.51 -8.54 29.06
C ARG A 9 -61.11 -7.21 28.59
N HIS A 10 -60.35 -6.51 27.76
CA HIS A 10 -60.84 -6.06 26.45
C HIS A 10 -59.75 -6.27 25.37
N ARG A 11 -60.19 -6.87 24.26
CA ARG A 11 -59.46 -7.04 22.99
C ARG A 11 -59.66 -5.76 22.19
N ASP A 12 -58.58 -5.18 21.68
CA ASP A 12 -58.64 -4.30 20.52
C ASP A 12 -57.69 -4.82 19.45
N ASN A 13 -58.31 -5.15 18.31
CA ASN A 13 -57.67 -5.46 17.04
C ASN A 13 -57.13 -4.14 16.45
N ALA A 14 -55.81 -4.05 16.25
CA ALA A 14 -55.22 -3.04 15.39
C ALA A 14 -54.64 -3.71 14.14
N THR A 15 -55.38 -3.57 13.06
CA THR A 15 -55.01 -3.89 11.68
C THR A 15 -53.85 -2.98 11.27
N PHE A 16 -52.62 -3.50 11.23
CA PHE A 16 -51.50 -2.78 10.62
C PHE A 16 -51.48 -3.05 9.12
N GLY A 17 -51.76 -1.99 8.35
CA GLY A 17 -51.65 -1.97 6.90
C GLY A 17 -50.20 -2.18 6.47
N ILE A 18 -49.99 -3.18 5.61
CA ILE A 18 -48.73 -3.41 4.92
C ILE A 18 -48.62 -2.35 3.84
N SER A 19 -47.92 -1.27 4.16
CA SER A 19 -47.49 -0.25 3.21
C SER A 19 -46.35 -0.81 2.37
N TRP A 20 -46.52 -0.74 1.05
CA TRP A 20 -45.55 -1.13 0.05
C TRP A 20 -44.37 -0.15 0.08
N MET A 21 -43.30 -0.50 0.81
CA MET A 21 -42.00 0.17 0.65
C MET A 21 -41.34 -0.34 -0.62
N SER A 22 -41.45 0.52 -1.63
CA SER A 22 -40.77 0.43 -2.91
C SER A 22 -39.25 0.34 -2.73
N CYS A 23 -38.65 -0.54 -3.54
CA CYS A 23 -37.23 -0.75 -3.72
C CYS A 23 -36.43 0.55 -3.86
N CYS A 24 -35.46 0.75 -2.98
CA CYS A 24 -34.22 1.51 -3.25
C CYS A 24 -33.08 0.77 -2.55
N ILE A 25 -32.56 -0.28 -3.18
CA ILE A 25 -31.27 -0.85 -2.83
C ILE A 25 -30.21 0.11 -3.39
N PRO A 26 -29.38 0.77 -2.58
CA PRO A 26 -28.31 1.59 -3.12
C PRO A 26 -27.25 0.70 -3.78
N VAL A 27 -27.03 0.95 -5.07
CA VAL A 27 -25.97 0.40 -5.91
C VAL A 27 -24.62 0.99 -5.45
N VAL A 28 -24.14 0.57 -4.27
CA VAL A 28 -22.82 0.99 -3.73
C VAL A 28 -21.94 -0.23 -3.40
N THR A 29 -22.45 -1.45 -3.52
CA THR A 29 -21.69 -2.68 -3.21
C THR A 29 -20.84 -3.23 -4.35
N THR A 30 -20.86 -2.63 -5.54
CA THR A 30 -20.06 -3.15 -6.68
C THR A 30 -18.65 -2.58 -6.74
N PHE A 31 -18.32 -1.49 -6.03
CA PHE A 31 -16.99 -0.86 -6.13
C PHE A 31 -15.93 -1.47 -5.20
N CYS A 32 -16.32 -2.24 -4.17
CA CYS A 32 -15.36 -2.88 -3.24
C CYS A 32 -14.91 -4.30 -3.64
N LEU A 33 -15.62 -4.97 -4.56
CA LEU A 33 -15.29 -6.34 -4.96
C LEU A 33 -14.17 -6.42 -6.02
N GLU A 34 -13.90 -5.32 -6.72
CA GLU A 34 -12.85 -5.29 -7.76
C GLU A 34 -11.47 -4.94 -7.18
N SER A 35 -11.43 -4.20 -6.07
CA SER A 35 -10.21 -3.92 -5.31
C SER A 35 -9.65 -5.17 -4.61
N THR A 36 -10.51 -6.11 -4.23
CA THR A 36 -10.09 -7.41 -3.64
C THR A 36 -9.56 -8.38 -4.69
N LEU A 37 -10.02 -8.27 -5.95
CA LEU A 37 -9.53 -9.10 -7.05
C LEU A 37 -8.08 -8.76 -7.45
N GLN A 38 -7.69 -7.47 -7.37
CA GLN A 38 -6.27 -7.09 -7.55
C GLN A 38 -5.38 -7.58 -6.39
N ALA A 39 -5.89 -7.62 -5.15
CA ALA A 39 -5.15 -8.19 -4.02
C ALA A 39 -5.01 -9.73 -4.11
N GLN A 40 -5.97 -10.41 -4.75
CA GLN A 40 -5.96 -11.87 -4.90
C GLN A 40 -5.11 -12.36 -6.09
N GLU A 41 -4.97 -11.56 -7.16
CA GLU A 41 -4.04 -11.85 -8.27
C GLU A 41 -2.55 -11.74 -7.87
N VAL A 42 -2.22 -10.92 -6.87
CA VAL A 42 -0.86 -10.86 -6.29
C VAL A 42 -0.50 -12.19 -5.60
N ARG A 43 -1.48 -12.88 -5.01
CA ARG A 43 -1.25 -14.11 -4.24
C ARG A 43 -1.01 -15.37 -5.10
N VAL A 44 -1.39 -15.37 -6.38
CA VAL A 44 -1.29 -16.57 -7.25
C VAL A 44 -0.01 -16.59 -8.10
N ARG A 45 0.79 -15.51 -8.12
CA ARG A 45 2.08 -15.48 -8.85
C ARG A 45 3.31 -15.76 -7.99
N ALA A 46 3.16 -15.87 -6.67
CA ALA A 46 4.25 -16.19 -5.76
C ALA A 46 4.74 -17.66 -5.84
N ASP A 47 3.94 -18.57 -6.40
CA ASP A 47 4.26 -20.02 -6.40
C ASP A 47 5.11 -20.50 -7.60
N GLY A 48 5.58 -19.60 -8.47
CA GLY A 48 6.17 -19.99 -9.77
C GLY A 48 7.67 -19.78 -9.96
N VAL A 49 8.38 -19.11 -9.05
CA VAL A 49 9.78 -18.70 -9.30
C VAL A 49 10.65 -19.03 -8.08
N ILE A 50 10.77 -20.31 -7.76
CA ILE A 50 11.92 -20.80 -6.97
C ILE A 50 13.10 -20.91 -7.92
N MET A 51 13.71 -19.76 -8.25
CA MET A 51 14.98 -19.72 -8.98
C MET A 51 16.10 -20.21 -8.06
N ALA A 52 16.91 -21.12 -8.59
CA ALA A 52 18.00 -21.81 -7.94
C ALA A 52 18.79 -20.94 -6.93
N ALA A 53 18.65 -21.27 -5.64
CA ALA A 53 19.50 -20.77 -4.58
C ALA A 53 20.90 -21.36 -4.74
N GLY A 54 21.79 -20.67 -5.46
CA GLY A 54 23.16 -21.14 -5.66
C GLY A 54 24.13 -20.16 -6.33
N GLU A 55 23.64 -19.12 -6.99
CA GLU A 55 24.51 -18.11 -7.60
C GLU A 55 24.50 -16.83 -6.79
N ASN A 56 25.70 -16.26 -6.58
CA ASN A 56 25.94 -15.01 -5.86
C ASN A 56 24.97 -13.93 -6.31
N PHE A 57 23.86 -13.74 -5.58
CA PHE A 57 23.01 -12.58 -5.78
C PHE A 57 23.89 -11.35 -5.60
N PRO A 58 24.00 -10.46 -6.61
CA PRO A 58 24.75 -9.23 -6.45
C PRO A 58 24.12 -8.49 -5.27
N ASN A 59 24.86 -8.36 -4.18
CA ASN A 59 24.39 -7.79 -2.89
C ASN A 59 23.89 -6.33 -2.99
N LYS A 60 23.84 -5.75 -4.20
CA LYS A 60 23.38 -4.38 -4.47
C LYS A 60 22.58 -4.38 -5.77
N ILE A 61 21.34 -3.91 -5.71
CA ILE A 61 20.58 -3.55 -6.90
C ILE A 61 21.37 -2.46 -7.63
N ASP A 62 21.65 -2.66 -8.91
CA ASP A 62 22.29 -1.61 -9.71
C ASP A 62 21.30 -0.44 -9.89
N ARG A 63 21.86 0.75 -10.07
CA ARG A 63 21.05 1.97 -10.19
C ARG A 63 20.03 1.90 -11.33
N ASP A 64 20.39 1.33 -12.46
CA ASP A 64 19.53 1.29 -13.65
C ASP A 64 18.38 0.31 -13.45
N THR A 65 18.62 -0.83 -12.80
CA THR A 65 17.56 -1.76 -12.38
C THR A 65 16.59 -1.10 -11.38
N ALA A 66 17.11 -0.42 -10.35
CA ALA A 66 16.26 0.32 -9.42
C ALA A 66 15.43 1.38 -10.14
N MET A 67 16.03 2.12 -11.06
CA MET A 67 15.32 3.13 -11.86
C MET A 67 14.27 2.49 -12.78
N ALA A 68 14.54 1.33 -13.36
CA ALA A 68 13.60 0.62 -14.21
C ALA A 68 12.38 0.08 -13.42
N GLN A 69 12.61 -0.38 -12.19
CA GLN A 69 11.54 -0.76 -11.24
C GLN A 69 10.67 0.45 -10.89
N VAL A 70 11.30 1.55 -10.47
CA VAL A 70 10.58 2.76 -10.09
C VAL A 70 9.82 3.33 -11.31
N ARG A 71 10.33 3.18 -12.55
CA ARG A 71 9.60 3.57 -13.76
C ARG A 71 8.34 2.73 -13.95
N GLY A 72 8.41 1.44 -13.64
CA GLY A 72 7.25 0.56 -13.65
C GLY A 72 6.18 0.97 -12.64
N LEU A 73 6.61 1.40 -11.45
CA LEU A 73 5.72 1.97 -10.44
C LEU A 73 5.05 3.25 -10.91
N VAL A 74 5.81 4.19 -11.51
CA VAL A 74 5.25 5.41 -12.09
C VAL A 74 4.20 5.07 -13.16
N GLN A 75 4.49 4.10 -14.02
CA GLN A 75 3.52 3.67 -15.03
C GLN A 75 2.27 3.04 -14.40
N ASN A 76 2.39 2.34 -13.27
CA ASN A 76 1.25 1.81 -12.54
C ASN A 76 0.38 2.94 -11.96
N GLU A 77 0.99 3.93 -11.30
CA GLU A 77 0.28 5.09 -10.77
C GLU A 77 -0.43 5.90 -11.86
N LEU A 78 0.18 6.03 -13.05
CA LEU A 78 -0.48 6.67 -14.19
C LEU A 78 -1.73 5.91 -14.66
N ARG A 79 -1.78 4.58 -14.55
CA ARG A 79 -2.99 3.82 -14.88
C ARG A 79 -4.10 4.06 -13.85
N ILE A 80 -3.72 4.13 -12.56
CA ILE A 80 -4.66 4.44 -11.47
C ILE A 80 -5.24 5.85 -11.69
N LEU A 81 -4.39 6.83 -11.96
CA LEU A 81 -4.78 8.20 -12.26
C LEU A 81 -5.71 8.26 -13.48
N ALA A 82 -5.41 7.53 -14.56
CA ALA A 82 -6.26 7.47 -15.74
C ALA A 82 -7.69 7.03 -15.40
N ARG A 83 -7.83 6.02 -14.53
CA ARG A 83 -9.11 5.44 -14.10
C ARG A 83 -9.86 6.33 -13.11
N THR A 84 -9.15 7.01 -12.22
CA THR A 84 -9.76 7.72 -11.08
C THR A 84 -10.04 9.19 -11.39
N CYS A 85 -9.16 9.84 -12.15
CA CYS A 85 -9.19 11.29 -12.34
C CYS A 85 -9.70 11.72 -13.72
N ASP A 86 -9.77 10.80 -14.69
CA ASP A 86 -10.14 11.08 -16.10
C ASP A 86 -9.48 12.36 -16.65
N PRO A 87 -8.14 12.46 -16.62
CA PRO A 87 -7.45 13.66 -17.06
C PRO A 87 -7.70 13.92 -18.55
N THR A 88 -7.88 15.18 -18.91
CA THR A 88 -7.95 15.59 -20.32
C THR A 88 -6.63 15.28 -21.05
N GLU A 89 -6.66 15.21 -22.37
CA GLU A 89 -5.44 14.92 -23.14
C GLU A 89 -4.34 15.98 -22.94
N SER A 90 -4.71 17.26 -22.82
CA SER A 90 -3.76 18.34 -22.56
C SER A 90 -3.13 18.23 -21.17
N GLN A 91 -3.92 17.96 -20.13
CA GLN A 91 -3.42 17.68 -18.78
C GLN A 91 -2.49 16.46 -18.77
N SER A 92 -2.89 15.39 -19.48
CA SER A 92 -2.11 14.16 -19.57
C SER A 92 -0.74 14.40 -20.20
N ARG A 93 -0.66 15.16 -21.30
CA ARG A 93 0.60 15.52 -21.95
C ARG A 93 1.48 16.40 -21.04
N THR A 94 0.89 17.38 -20.36
CA THR A 94 1.61 18.24 -19.41
C THR A 94 2.17 17.44 -18.24
N LEU A 95 1.37 16.56 -17.65
CA LEU A 95 1.78 15.69 -16.56
C LEU A 95 2.91 14.75 -16.98
N LEU A 96 2.79 14.07 -18.13
CA LEU A 96 3.85 13.20 -18.66
C LEU A 96 5.16 13.97 -18.91
N THR A 97 5.08 15.23 -19.36
CA THR A 97 6.26 16.08 -19.58
C THR A 97 6.96 16.38 -18.25
N ILE A 98 6.21 16.83 -17.24
CA ILE A 98 6.73 17.11 -15.90
C ILE A 98 7.34 15.86 -15.27
N ILE A 99 6.69 14.72 -15.41
CA ILE A 99 7.20 13.45 -14.91
C ILE A 99 8.54 13.15 -15.55
N GLU A 100 8.67 13.15 -16.88
CA GLU A 100 9.96 12.82 -17.53
C GLU A 100 11.09 13.81 -17.17
N GLU A 101 10.78 15.08 -16.96
CA GLU A 101 11.72 16.11 -16.52
C GLU A 101 12.20 15.91 -15.06
N GLU A 102 11.25 15.77 -14.13
CA GLU A 102 11.57 15.61 -12.70
C GLU A 102 12.12 14.23 -12.39
N TRP A 103 11.67 13.20 -13.10
CA TRP A 103 12.12 11.82 -12.97
C TRP A 103 13.63 11.67 -13.16
N ARG A 104 14.15 12.24 -14.25
CA ARG A 104 15.58 12.15 -14.62
C ARG A 104 16.49 12.91 -13.67
N THR A 105 15.97 13.99 -13.09
CA THR A 105 16.77 14.93 -12.31
C THR A 105 16.64 14.67 -10.82
N LYS A 106 15.43 14.71 -10.27
CA LYS A 106 15.16 14.62 -8.83
C LYS A 106 15.04 13.18 -8.38
N SER A 107 14.16 12.38 -9.01
CA SER A 107 13.89 11.00 -8.57
C SER A 107 15.13 10.12 -8.72
N ALA A 108 15.88 10.27 -9.81
CA ALA A 108 17.15 9.55 -9.99
C ALA A 108 18.19 9.84 -8.91
N ARG A 109 18.29 11.10 -8.45
CA ARG A 109 19.21 11.49 -7.37
C ARG A 109 18.75 10.94 -6.03
N GLU A 110 17.46 11.00 -5.73
CA GLU A 110 16.91 10.48 -4.48
C GLU A 110 17.06 8.95 -4.41
N VAL A 111 16.76 8.23 -5.49
CA VAL A 111 16.98 6.77 -5.59
C VAL A 111 18.46 6.44 -5.41
N ALA A 112 19.37 7.14 -6.11
CA ALA A 112 20.81 6.92 -5.94
C ALA A 112 21.27 7.18 -4.50
N LYS A 113 20.78 8.26 -3.86
CA LYS A 113 21.07 8.60 -2.47
C LYS A 113 20.55 7.53 -1.50
N ARG A 114 19.36 6.98 -1.75
CA ARG A 114 18.78 5.89 -0.93
C ARG A 114 19.59 4.61 -1.07
N LEU A 115 19.95 4.24 -2.30
CA LEU A 115 20.85 3.10 -2.58
C LEU A 115 22.21 3.24 -1.89
N GLN A 116 22.76 4.46 -1.81
CA GLN A 116 24.05 4.71 -1.14
C GLN A 116 23.95 4.74 0.39
N SER A 117 22.86 5.28 0.94
CA SER A 117 22.68 5.44 2.38
C SER A 117 22.15 4.18 3.08
N HIS A 118 21.50 3.27 2.35
CA HIS A 118 20.91 2.08 2.93
C HIS A 118 21.95 0.95 3.00
N VAL A 119 22.70 0.95 4.08
CA VAL A 119 23.67 -0.12 4.38
C VAL A 119 22.94 -1.43 4.73
N HIS A 120 21.70 -1.38 5.25
CA HIS A 120 21.03 -2.57 5.82
C HIS A 120 19.49 -2.63 5.70
N GLY A 121 18.84 -1.89 4.78
CA GLY A 121 17.37 -1.85 4.67
C GLY A 121 16.84 -1.84 3.24
N THR A 122 15.60 -2.30 3.06
CA THR A 122 14.88 -2.21 1.80
C THR A 122 14.53 -0.76 1.46
N ILE A 123 14.60 -0.43 0.18
CA ILE A 123 14.26 0.91 -0.31
C ILE A 123 12.76 0.92 -0.62
N ASP A 124 12.07 1.86 0.03
CA ASP A 124 10.65 2.15 -0.20
C ASP A 124 10.47 2.93 -1.51
N PHE A 125 10.43 2.20 -2.62
CA PHE A 125 10.21 2.78 -3.95
C PHE A 125 8.77 3.26 -4.12
N ASP A 126 7.80 2.49 -3.63
CA ASP A 126 6.38 2.85 -3.65
C ASP A 126 6.14 4.21 -2.99
N GLY A 127 6.58 4.40 -1.75
CA GLY A 127 6.43 5.66 -1.05
C GLY A 127 7.24 6.82 -1.65
N ILE A 128 8.26 6.57 -2.48
CA ILE A 128 8.91 7.63 -3.27
C ILE A 128 8.01 8.03 -4.45
N VAL A 129 7.45 7.06 -5.17
CA VAL A 129 6.60 7.31 -6.32
C VAL A 129 5.28 7.93 -5.91
N GLU A 130 4.60 7.40 -4.89
CA GLU A 130 3.32 7.90 -4.38
C GLU A 130 3.42 9.39 -3.99
N ARG A 131 4.44 9.78 -3.21
CA ARG A 131 4.68 11.19 -2.85
C ARG A 131 5.00 12.07 -4.05
N SER A 132 5.80 11.56 -4.99
CA SER A 132 6.13 12.31 -6.23
C SER A 132 4.87 12.53 -7.08
N MET A 133 4.02 11.50 -7.19
CA MET A 133 2.76 11.55 -7.92
C MET A 133 1.78 12.54 -7.28
N GLN A 134 1.65 12.56 -5.96
CA GLN A 134 0.84 13.58 -5.27
C GLN A 134 1.28 14.99 -5.64
N ASP A 135 2.60 15.27 -5.61
CA ASP A 135 3.15 16.56 -5.99
C ASP A 135 2.88 16.90 -7.47
N TRP A 136 3.03 15.94 -8.39
CA TRP A 136 2.80 16.16 -9.81
C TRP A 136 1.33 16.36 -10.15
N VAL A 137 0.45 15.58 -9.52
CA VAL A 137 -1.01 15.69 -9.65
C VAL A 137 -1.49 17.05 -9.17
N ALA A 138 -1.06 17.48 -7.98
CA ALA A 138 -1.44 18.77 -7.41
C ALA A 138 -1.01 19.97 -8.28
N LYS A 139 0.10 19.86 -9.02
CA LYS A 139 0.60 20.91 -9.93
C LYS A 139 -0.13 20.97 -11.28
N THR A 140 -0.73 19.88 -11.73
CA THR A 140 -1.16 19.73 -13.13
C THR A 140 -2.65 19.53 -13.31
N LEU A 141 -3.31 18.87 -12.36
CA LEU A 141 -4.72 18.54 -12.44
C LEU A 141 -5.58 19.58 -11.71
N LEU A 142 -6.88 19.53 -11.97
CA LEU A 142 -7.84 20.34 -11.24
C LEU A 142 -7.92 19.88 -9.77
N PRO A 143 -8.23 20.77 -8.82
CA PRO A 143 -8.32 20.41 -7.40
C PRO A 143 -9.25 19.22 -7.12
N GLU A 144 -10.37 19.12 -7.84
CA GLU A 144 -11.31 18.00 -7.72
C GLU A 144 -10.69 16.65 -8.16
N GLN A 145 -9.88 16.67 -9.22
CA GLN A 145 -9.17 15.47 -9.70
C GLN A 145 -8.07 15.07 -8.73
N SER A 146 -7.35 16.05 -8.16
CA SER A 146 -6.34 15.81 -7.13
C SER A 146 -6.96 15.21 -5.87
N ALA A 147 -8.11 15.72 -5.42
CA ALA A 147 -8.83 15.16 -4.28
C ALA A 147 -9.27 13.70 -4.50
N LYS A 148 -9.74 13.35 -5.72
CA LYS A 148 -10.06 11.96 -6.07
C LYS A 148 -8.83 11.05 -6.02
N TYR A 149 -7.68 11.52 -6.47
CA TYR A 149 -6.42 10.76 -6.39
C TYR A 149 -5.98 10.56 -4.94
N GLU A 150 -6.08 11.60 -4.11
CA GLU A 150 -5.76 11.50 -2.68
C GLU A 150 -6.67 10.53 -1.93
N GLU A 151 -7.98 10.54 -2.22
CA GLU A 151 -8.94 9.59 -1.66
C GLU A 151 -8.59 8.15 -2.07
N GLU A 152 -8.30 7.91 -3.36
CA GLU A 152 -7.90 6.61 -3.87
C GLU A 152 -6.62 6.10 -3.19
N LEU A 153 -5.60 6.97 -3.09
CA LEU A 153 -4.34 6.64 -2.44
C LEU A 153 -4.56 6.32 -0.96
N SER A 154 -5.37 7.10 -0.25
CA SER A 154 -5.75 6.84 1.14
C SER A 154 -6.43 5.47 1.29
N ASN A 155 -7.35 5.12 0.39
CA ASN A 155 -8.03 3.83 0.39
C ASN A 155 -7.05 2.67 0.16
N ARG A 156 -6.10 2.81 -0.78
CA ARG A 156 -5.05 1.80 -0.99
C ARG A 156 -4.14 1.65 0.21
N LEU A 157 -3.72 2.74 0.84
CA LEU A 157 -2.87 2.70 2.03
C LEU A 157 -3.59 2.05 3.22
N ALA A 158 -4.90 2.30 3.38
CA ALA A 158 -5.72 1.64 4.38
C ALA A 158 -5.82 0.13 4.13
N ALA A 159 -6.10 -0.28 2.88
CA ALA A 159 -6.16 -1.70 2.50
C ALA A 159 -4.81 -2.41 2.66
N ARG A 160 -3.71 -1.76 2.25
CA ARG A 160 -2.34 -2.28 2.44
C ARG A 160 -2.04 -2.46 3.93
N ARG A 161 -2.41 -1.50 4.77
CA ARG A 161 -2.27 -1.61 6.23
C ARG A 161 -3.04 -2.80 6.79
N GLU A 162 -4.30 -2.96 6.41
CA GLU A 162 -5.14 -4.07 6.87
C GLU A 162 -4.50 -5.42 6.49
N ALA A 163 -4.08 -5.57 5.23
CA ALA A 163 -3.42 -6.77 4.74
C ALA A 163 -2.14 -7.10 5.53
N LEU A 164 -1.32 -6.10 5.85
CA LEU A 164 -0.10 -6.30 6.63
C LEU A 164 -0.40 -6.64 8.10
N ILE A 165 -1.45 -6.06 8.69
CA ILE A 165 -1.90 -6.44 10.04
C ILE A 165 -2.34 -7.91 10.05
N GLU A 166 -3.13 -8.34 9.06
CA GLU A 166 -3.54 -9.74 8.93
C GLU A 166 -2.34 -10.67 8.82
N GLN A 167 -1.37 -10.29 8.01
CA GLN A 167 -0.16 -11.05 7.83
C GLN A 167 0.66 -11.15 9.14
N MET A 168 0.78 -10.06 9.90
CA MET A 168 1.41 -10.08 11.22
C MET A 168 0.65 -10.99 12.20
N LEU A 169 -0.68 -11.01 12.13
CA LEU A 169 -1.52 -11.89 12.96
C LEU A 169 -1.32 -13.36 12.62
N VAL A 170 -1.27 -13.72 11.34
CA VAL A 170 -0.96 -15.09 10.89
C VAL A 170 0.40 -15.52 11.42
N TRP A 171 1.43 -14.68 11.24
CA TRP A 171 2.77 -15.00 11.76
C TRP A 171 2.78 -15.16 13.29
N LEU A 172 2.13 -14.26 14.03
CA LEU A 172 2.05 -14.33 15.49
C LEU A 172 1.29 -15.57 15.94
N HIS A 173 0.22 -15.93 15.23
CA HIS A 173 -0.55 -17.13 15.49
C HIS A 173 0.28 -18.38 15.27
N ASP A 174 1.00 -18.50 14.16
CA ASP A 174 1.83 -19.67 13.88
C ASP A 174 2.92 -19.86 14.94
N LYS A 175 3.55 -18.76 15.37
CA LYS A 175 4.63 -18.80 16.37
C LYS A 175 4.13 -18.99 17.82
N LEU A 176 2.99 -18.41 18.19
CA LEU A 176 2.52 -18.35 19.59
C LEU A 176 1.25 -19.16 19.85
N GLN A 177 0.65 -19.75 18.82
CA GLN A 177 -0.61 -20.49 18.87
C GLN A 177 -1.72 -19.65 19.53
N LEU A 178 -1.92 -18.42 19.04
CA LEU A 178 -2.87 -17.47 19.60
C LEU A 178 -4.31 -17.99 19.51
N SER A 179 -5.09 -17.86 20.59
CA SER A 179 -6.53 -18.12 20.55
C SER A 179 -7.27 -17.05 19.74
N SER A 180 -8.50 -17.33 19.30
CA SER A 180 -9.31 -16.37 18.53
C SER A 180 -9.52 -15.03 19.28
N GLY A 181 -9.79 -15.09 20.59
CA GLY A 181 -9.93 -13.89 21.43
C GLY A 181 -8.62 -13.10 21.58
N GLN A 182 -7.48 -13.79 21.60
CA GLN A 182 -6.16 -13.15 21.60
C GLN A 182 -5.87 -12.49 20.24
N GLN A 183 -6.15 -13.17 19.13
CA GLN A 183 -5.96 -12.61 17.78
C GLN A 183 -6.73 -11.30 17.59
N GLU A 184 -8.00 -11.27 17.99
CA GLU A 184 -8.83 -10.06 17.92
C GLU A 184 -8.27 -8.91 18.78
N SER A 185 -7.75 -9.24 19.96
CA SER A 185 -7.15 -8.25 20.86
C SER A 185 -5.82 -7.74 20.33
N VAL A 186 -4.99 -8.62 19.74
CA VAL A 186 -3.74 -8.24 19.08
C VAL A 186 -4.02 -7.36 17.87
N ARG A 187 -5.02 -7.71 17.05
CA ARG A 187 -5.46 -6.90 15.90
C ARG A 187 -5.73 -5.46 16.32
N LYS A 188 -6.59 -5.27 17.34
CA LYS A 188 -6.94 -3.93 17.84
C LYS A 188 -5.72 -3.14 18.29
N VAL A 189 -4.78 -3.80 18.99
CA VAL A 189 -3.52 -3.16 19.40
C VAL A 189 -2.66 -2.77 18.20
N LEU A 190 -2.56 -3.63 17.18
CA LEU A 190 -1.82 -3.35 15.95
C LEU A 190 -2.45 -2.20 15.17
N GLU A 191 -3.78 -2.13 15.11
CA GLU A 191 -4.50 -1.02 14.50
C GLU A 191 -4.28 0.28 15.29
N GLU A 192 -4.43 0.27 16.60
CA GLU A 192 -4.27 1.47 17.42
C GLU A 192 -2.84 2.01 17.42
N LYS A 193 -1.85 1.11 17.43
CA LYS A 193 -0.42 1.45 17.52
C LYS A 193 0.30 1.40 16.18
N TRP A 194 -0.44 1.35 15.07
CA TRP A 194 0.12 1.30 13.72
C TRP A 194 1.08 2.47 13.48
N LYS A 195 2.18 2.18 12.77
CA LYS A 195 3.15 3.19 12.34
C LYS A 195 3.45 2.98 10.87
N ASP A 196 3.38 4.03 10.05
CA ASP A 196 3.61 3.91 8.60
C ASP A 196 5.01 3.39 8.25
N ARG A 197 6.00 3.60 9.13
CA ARG A 197 7.33 3.00 8.94
C ARG A 197 7.32 1.46 8.90
N TRP A 198 6.25 0.82 9.37
CA TRP A 198 6.10 -0.64 9.37
C TRP A 198 5.85 -1.21 7.99
N PHE A 199 5.25 -0.47 7.05
CA PHE A 199 5.12 -0.90 5.65
C PHE A 199 6.46 -1.43 5.12
N ARG A 200 7.50 -0.60 5.28
CA ARG A 200 8.88 -0.90 4.85
C ARG A 200 9.48 -2.12 5.53
N SER A 201 9.22 -2.24 6.84
CA SER A 201 9.80 -3.29 7.66
C SER A 201 9.13 -4.63 7.42
N ILE A 202 7.88 -4.68 6.96
CA ILE A 202 7.17 -5.95 6.75
C ILE A 202 7.39 -6.43 5.33
N GLU A 203 7.20 -5.54 4.33
CA GLU A 203 7.39 -5.88 2.91
C GLU A 203 8.84 -6.28 2.61
N GLY A 204 9.82 -5.60 3.24
CA GLY A 204 11.23 -5.90 3.05
C GLY A 204 11.77 -7.09 3.84
N VAL A 205 10.92 -7.73 4.64
CA VAL A 205 11.31 -8.81 5.56
C VAL A 205 10.59 -10.11 5.20
N TYR A 206 9.77 -10.13 4.15
CA TYR A 206 8.92 -11.28 3.85
C TYR A 206 9.66 -12.63 3.77
N ASP A 207 10.91 -12.65 3.30
CA ASP A 207 11.72 -13.90 3.26
C ASP A 207 12.51 -14.18 4.55
N ASN A 208 12.44 -13.28 5.53
CA ASN A 208 13.14 -13.35 6.81
C ASN A 208 12.12 -13.38 7.93
N GLU A 209 11.73 -14.58 8.39
CA GLU A 209 10.77 -14.80 9.49
C GLU A 209 11.10 -14.09 10.83
N THR A 210 12.16 -13.29 10.91
CA THR A 210 12.82 -12.86 12.13
C THR A 210 12.77 -11.37 12.41
N LEU A 211 12.28 -10.53 11.50
CA LEU A 211 12.18 -9.09 11.73
C LEU A 211 10.72 -8.65 11.73
N LEU A 212 9.94 -9.09 12.73
CA LEU A 212 8.77 -8.31 13.09
C LEU A 212 9.21 -6.84 13.22
N PRO A 213 8.45 -5.89 12.67
CA PRO A 213 8.66 -4.48 12.98
C PRO A 213 8.74 -4.34 14.50
N GLU A 214 9.52 -3.39 15.00
CA GLU A 214 9.77 -3.17 16.44
C GLU A 214 8.46 -3.07 17.24
N LEU A 215 7.92 -4.23 17.60
CA LEU A 215 6.68 -4.38 18.30
C LEU A 215 7.05 -4.29 19.76
N ASN A 216 6.54 -3.26 20.43
CA ASN A 216 6.81 -3.12 21.84
C ASN A 216 6.13 -4.28 22.58
N ARG A 217 6.93 -5.13 23.21
CA ARG A 217 6.44 -6.31 23.93
C ARG A 217 5.38 -5.94 24.97
N SER A 218 5.52 -4.76 25.59
CA SER A 218 4.57 -4.26 26.59
C SER A 218 3.14 -4.10 26.06
N TRP A 219 2.96 -3.95 24.74
CA TRP A 219 1.62 -3.87 24.14
C TRP A 219 0.89 -5.22 24.14
N LEU A 220 1.63 -6.33 24.18
CA LEU A 220 1.07 -7.68 24.15
C LEU A 220 1.07 -8.36 25.52
N ASP A 221 1.75 -7.80 26.52
CA ASP A 221 1.93 -8.46 27.82
C ASP A 221 0.61 -8.75 28.55
N THR A 222 -0.41 -7.91 28.34
CA THR A 222 -1.76 -8.09 28.90
C THR A 222 -2.63 -9.06 28.11
N ILE A 223 -2.26 -9.39 26.88
CA ILE A 223 -3.03 -10.27 25.97
C ILE A 223 -2.45 -11.69 25.99
N LEU A 224 -1.12 -11.80 26.02
CA LEU A 224 -0.41 -13.07 25.94
C LEU A 224 -0.29 -13.75 27.31
N THR A 225 -0.31 -15.08 27.31
CA THR A 225 0.02 -15.89 28.49
C THR A 225 1.52 -15.80 28.79
N GLU A 226 1.93 -16.19 29.99
CA GLU A 226 3.35 -16.19 30.38
C GLU A 226 4.23 -17.04 29.45
N ALA A 227 3.75 -18.23 29.07
CA ALA A 227 4.44 -19.10 28.14
C ALA A 227 4.64 -18.44 26.76
N GLN A 228 3.59 -17.80 26.21
CA GLN A 228 3.67 -17.07 24.94
C GLN A 228 4.59 -15.85 25.03
N ARG A 229 4.54 -15.11 26.15
CA ARG A 229 5.47 -14.00 26.40
C ARG A 229 6.91 -14.49 26.38
N ASN A 230 7.20 -15.62 27.01
CA ASN A 230 8.55 -16.20 27.04
C ASN A 230 8.99 -16.67 25.65
N ALA A 231 8.09 -17.31 24.89
CA ALA A 231 8.36 -17.72 23.50
C ALA A 231 8.69 -16.51 22.60
N LEU A 232 7.95 -15.41 22.73
CA LEU A 232 8.20 -14.18 21.98
C LEU A 232 9.56 -13.53 22.30
N ALA A 233 10.11 -13.77 23.50
CA ALA A 233 11.40 -13.21 23.92
C ALA A 233 12.60 -13.90 23.25
N ILE A 234 12.44 -15.15 22.83
CA ILE A 234 13.48 -15.92 22.15
C ILE A 234 13.51 -15.50 20.68
N ARG A 235 14.06 -14.31 20.42
CA ARG A 235 14.40 -13.90 19.04
C ARG A 235 15.53 -14.80 18.57
N THR A 236 15.23 -15.81 17.76
CA THR A 236 16.28 -16.55 17.05
C THR A 236 16.69 -15.70 15.85
N PRO A 237 17.91 -15.15 15.79
CA PRO A 237 18.36 -14.43 14.60
C PRO A 237 18.62 -15.46 13.49
N LEU A 238 17.68 -15.62 12.56
CA LEU A 238 17.99 -16.24 11.28
C LEU A 238 18.67 -15.21 10.39
N GLN A 239 19.58 -15.71 9.56
CA GLN A 239 20.26 -14.93 8.53
C GLN A 239 19.25 -14.16 7.69
N ARG A 240 19.57 -12.89 7.43
CA ARG A 240 18.83 -12.05 6.49
C ARG A 240 19.15 -12.52 5.07
N SER A 241 18.18 -13.12 4.40
CA SER A 241 18.16 -13.21 2.95
C SER A 241 17.62 -11.90 2.38
N PRO A 242 18.30 -11.26 1.43
CA PRO A 242 17.76 -10.06 0.78
C PRO A 242 16.51 -10.45 -0.03
N SER A 243 15.32 -10.08 0.47
CA SER A 243 14.08 -10.18 -0.29
C SER A 243 13.91 -8.94 -1.15
N TYR A 244 13.99 -9.09 -2.47
CA TYR A 244 13.59 -8.05 -3.41
C TYR A 244 12.13 -8.30 -3.77
N SER A 245 11.26 -7.30 -3.56
CA SER A 245 9.90 -7.38 -4.08
C SER A 245 9.97 -7.36 -5.61
N LEU A 246 9.89 -8.55 -6.21
CA LEU A 246 9.88 -8.78 -7.67
C LEU A 246 8.52 -8.49 -8.30
N GLU A 247 7.56 -7.97 -7.52
CA GLU A 247 6.16 -7.87 -7.92
C GLU A 247 5.91 -6.85 -9.03
N TYR A 248 6.81 -5.87 -9.20
CA TYR A 248 6.61 -4.81 -10.19
C TYR A 248 7.28 -5.13 -11.53
N PRO A 249 6.55 -4.99 -12.64
CA PRO A 249 7.14 -5.16 -13.97
C PRO A 249 8.26 -4.14 -14.15
N VAL A 250 9.46 -4.63 -14.48
CA VAL A 250 10.61 -3.80 -14.79
C VAL A 250 10.37 -3.17 -16.16
N HIS A 251 10.26 -1.85 -16.21
CA HIS A 251 10.08 -1.12 -17.46
C HIS A 251 11.42 -0.51 -17.90
N PRO A 252 11.86 -0.73 -19.17
CA PRO A 252 13.09 -0.11 -19.67
C PRO A 252 13.08 1.41 -19.47
N LEU A 253 14.24 1.99 -19.16
CA LEU A 253 14.35 3.42 -18.85
C LEU A 253 13.93 4.34 -20.00
N ASP A 254 13.99 3.83 -21.23
CA ASP A 254 13.59 4.50 -22.47
C ASP A 254 12.18 4.11 -22.95
N ALA A 255 11.48 3.20 -22.24
CA ALA A 255 10.12 2.83 -22.59
C ALA A 255 9.17 4.01 -22.32
N PRO A 256 8.36 4.48 -23.29
CA PRO A 256 7.52 5.66 -23.10
C PRO A 256 6.45 5.43 -22.03
N LEU A 257 6.21 6.46 -21.22
CA LEU A 257 5.11 6.49 -20.26
C LEU A 257 3.80 6.77 -21.00
N ARG A 258 2.72 6.17 -20.50
CA ARG A 258 1.37 6.27 -21.09
C ARG A 258 0.36 6.72 -20.05
N LEU A 259 -0.48 7.66 -20.44
CA LEU A 259 -1.62 8.13 -19.66
C LEU A 259 -2.81 8.37 -20.61
N GLY A 260 -3.78 7.45 -20.60
CA GLY A 260 -4.84 7.41 -21.61
C GLY A 260 -4.26 7.30 -23.02
N ASN A 261 -4.62 8.24 -23.90
CA ASN A 261 -4.12 8.32 -25.27
C ASN A 261 -2.78 9.10 -25.38
N ALA A 262 -2.35 9.77 -24.31
CA ALA A 262 -1.09 10.51 -24.32
C ALA A 262 0.09 9.56 -24.10
N ILE A 263 1.17 9.80 -24.86
CA ILE A 263 2.42 9.02 -24.81
C ILE A 263 3.56 10.01 -24.61
N SER A 264 4.46 9.74 -23.65
CA SER A 264 5.65 10.54 -23.45
C SER A 264 6.69 10.25 -24.53
N ASP A 265 7.49 11.27 -24.88
CA ASP A 265 8.69 11.07 -25.68
C ASP A 265 9.92 11.22 -24.77
N PRO A 266 10.50 10.10 -24.28
CA PRO A 266 11.65 10.16 -23.40
C PRO A 266 12.86 10.81 -24.10
N ARG A 267 12.94 10.87 -25.42
CA ARG A 267 14.09 11.48 -26.12
C ARG A 267 13.96 12.99 -26.24
N ARG A 268 12.77 13.55 -26.04
CA ARG A 268 12.48 14.98 -26.29
C ARG A 268 12.80 15.89 -25.12
N VAL A 269 13.09 15.36 -23.94
CA VAL A 269 13.57 16.15 -22.79
C VAL A 269 14.96 16.69 -23.16
N SER A 270 14.96 17.85 -23.81
CA SER A 270 16.19 18.56 -24.15
C SER A 270 16.92 18.82 -22.84
N PRO A 271 18.24 18.54 -22.75
CA PRO A 271 19.00 18.88 -21.56
C PRO A 271 18.76 20.36 -21.30
N THR A 272 18.07 20.69 -20.20
CA THR A 272 17.78 22.06 -19.79
C THR A 272 19.09 22.81 -19.93
N GLN A 273 19.17 23.75 -20.88
CA GLN A 273 20.40 24.51 -21.06
C GLN A 273 20.73 25.14 -19.71
N PRO A 274 21.99 25.06 -19.24
CA PRO A 274 22.36 25.60 -17.94
C PRO A 274 21.87 27.04 -17.88
N VAL A 275 21.02 27.34 -16.90
CA VAL A 275 20.49 28.68 -16.67
C VAL A 275 21.72 29.60 -16.60
N PRO A 276 21.86 30.59 -17.50
CA PRO A 276 23.03 31.45 -17.51
C PRO A 276 23.14 32.10 -16.14
N SER A 277 24.25 31.84 -15.45
CA SER A 277 24.55 32.40 -14.15
C SER A 277 24.40 33.91 -14.22
N GLU A 278 23.48 34.49 -13.45
CA GLU A 278 23.33 35.94 -13.35
C GLU A 278 24.69 36.55 -13.00
N PRO A 279 25.15 37.56 -13.74
CA PRO A 279 26.43 38.20 -13.44
C PRO A 279 26.33 38.84 -12.04
N SER A 280 27.21 38.40 -11.14
CA SER A 280 27.37 39.01 -9.82
C SER A 280 27.65 40.50 -10.00
N LYS A 281 26.77 41.33 -9.43
CA LYS A 281 26.97 42.78 -9.28
C LYS A 281 27.71 43.06 -7.98
#